data_AF-V2YJJ3-F1
#
_entry.id   AF-V2YJJ3-F1
#
_cell.length_a   1.000
_cell.length_b   1.000
_cell.length_c   1.000
_cell.angle_alpha   90.00
_cell.angle_beta   90.00
_cell.angle_gamma   90.00
#
_symmetry.space_group_name_H-M   'P 1'
#
loop_
_entity.id
_entity.type
_entity.pdbx_description
1 polymer ?
#
loop_
_entity_poly.entity_id
_entity_poly.type
_entity_poly.pdbx_seq_one_letter_code
_entity_poly.pdbx_strand_id
1 'polypeptide(L)'
;MRRKDRAQGREFALELIDRCTHGVMALSNREGAPYCLPLSFVRMGDSLYFHCARQGRKIELLRACPQVCVTFVGEDRPYFQAPAMYSTWFQSVIVTGTAREVTGPEEKTEALRALCEKVTPDHMGAFGQALEDSLSVTAVWEIQMEDISAKAKLEA
;
A
#
# COMPACT_ATOMS: atom_id res chain seq x y z
N MET A 1 2.68 7.89 18.78
CA MET A 1 4.04 7.41 18.40
C MET A 1 5.06 7.66 19.51
N ARG A 2 5.93 6.69 19.83
CA ARG A 2 6.89 6.77 20.96
C ARG A 2 8.07 7.73 20.77
N ARG A 3 8.71 7.71 19.58
CA ARG A 3 9.83 8.61 19.23
C ARG A 3 9.32 9.73 18.33
N LYS A 4 8.96 10.87 18.93
CA LYS A 4 8.40 12.03 18.23
C LYS A 4 9.43 12.75 17.35
N ASP A 5 10.72 12.67 17.72
CA ASP A 5 11.87 13.18 16.97
C ASP A 5 12.01 12.58 15.56
N ARG A 6 11.41 11.42 15.32
CA ARG A 6 11.44 10.71 14.04
C ARG A 6 10.16 10.84 13.24
N ALA A 7 9.18 11.57 13.76
CA ALA A 7 7.92 11.80 13.07
C ALA A 7 8.17 12.56 11.78
N GLN A 8 7.50 12.14 10.72
CA GLN A 8 7.46 12.88 9.46
C GLN A 8 6.04 13.36 9.19
N GLY A 9 5.93 14.43 8.41
CA GLY A 9 4.65 15.01 8.02
C GLY A 9 3.87 14.13 7.02
N ARG A 10 2.62 14.50 6.79
CA ARG A 10 1.74 13.82 5.82
C ARG A 10 2.33 13.81 4.41
N GLU A 11 2.89 14.93 3.95
CA GLU A 11 3.50 15.04 2.62
C GLU A 11 4.61 14.00 2.40
N PHE A 12 5.57 13.92 3.32
CA PHE A 12 6.60 12.86 3.30
C PHE A 12 5.99 11.45 3.25
N ALA A 13 4.90 11.23 3.98
CA ALA A 13 4.22 9.94 4.01
C ALA A 13 3.63 9.58 2.64
N LEU A 14 2.94 10.53 2.00
CA LEU A 14 2.32 10.35 0.69
C LEU A 14 3.38 10.13 -0.40
N GLU A 15 4.46 10.92 -0.40
CA GLU A 15 5.58 10.74 -1.32
C GLU A 15 6.27 9.37 -1.15
N LEU A 16 6.36 8.87 0.09
CA LEU A 16 6.91 7.54 0.35
C LEU A 16 6.02 6.45 -0.22
N ILE A 17 4.71 6.54 -0.01
CA ILE A 17 3.73 5.60 -0.60
C ILE A 17 3.86 5.58 -2.13
N ASP A 18 4.02 6.75 -2.76
CA ASP A 18 4.08 6.88 -4.22
C ASP A 18 5.31 6.20 -4.81
N ARG A 19 6.48 6.36 -4.18
CA ARG A 19 7.73 5.73 -4.66
C ARG A 19 7.86 4.24 -4.31
N CYS A 20 7.13 3.74 -3.31
CA CYS A 20 7.16 2.33 -2.96
C CYS A 20 6.45 1.48 -4.03
N THR A 21 7.10 0.41 -4.51
CA THR A 21 6.51 -0.53 -5.49
C THR A 21 5.45 -1.44 -4.89
N HIS A 22 5.54 -1.70 -3.59
CA HIS A 22 4.60 -2.53 -2.84
C HIS A 22 4.44 -2.03 -1.41
N GLY A 23 3.36 -2.46 -0.77
CA GLY A 23 3.12 -2.34 0.66
C GLY A 23 2.72 -3.69 1.24
N VAL A 24 2.89 -3.88 2.54
CA VAL A 24 2.43 -5.07 3.25
C VAL A 24 1.12 -4.73 3.95
N MET A 25 0.03 -5.34 3.52
CA MET A 25 -1.28 -5.20 4.14
C MET A 25 -1.48 -6.27 5.20
N ALA A 26 -1.84 -5.85 6.40
CA ALA A 26 -2.33 -6.69 7.48
C ALA A 26 -3.85 -6.56 7.59
N LEU A 27 -4.52 -7.71 7.68
CA LEU A 27 -5.96 -7.84 7.85
C LEU A 27 -6.26 -8.98 8.81
N SER A 28 -7.40 -8.91 9.50
CA SER A 28 -7.88 -9.99 10.38
C SER A 28 -9.40 -9.99 10.38
N ASN A 29 -10.01 -11.09 10.80
CA ASN A 29 -11.44 -11.19 11.12
C ASN A 29 -11.69 -10.94 12.62
N ARG A 30 -10.76 -10.28 13.33
CA ARG A 30 -10.77 -10.09 14.80
C ARG A 30 -10.64 -11.38 15.62
N GLU A 31 -10.46 -12.52 14.98
CA GLU A 31 -10.27 -13.82 15.61
C GLU A 31 -8.98 -14.48 15.09
N GLY A 32 -8.16 -15.01 15.99
CA GLY A 32 -6.89 -15.62 15.59
C GLY A 32 -5.83 -14.64 15.10
N ALA A 33 -4.86 -15.14 14.35
CA ALA A 33 -3.67 -14.38 13.95
C ALA A 33 -3.95 -13.46 12.75
N PRO A 34 -3.41 -12.23 12.73
CA PRO A 34 -3.48 -11.36 11.56
C PRO A 34 -2.81 -12.03 10.35
N TYR A 35 -3.40 -11.81 9.18
CA TYR A 35 -2.83 -12.25 7.91
C TYR A 35 -2.16 -11.05 7.24
N CYS A 36 -0.88 -11.21 6.89
CA CYS A 36 -0.11 -10.17 6.22
C CYS A 36 0.29 -10.64 4.81
N LEU A 37 0.17 -9.77 3.82
CA LEU A 37 0.60 -10.05 2.45
C LEU A 37 1.13 -8.80 1.75
N PRO A 38 2.19 -8.92 0.93
CA PRO A 38 2.64 -7.84 0.06
C PRO A 38 1.68 -7.69 -1.13
N LEU A 39 1.37 -6.45 -1.49
CA LEU A 39 0.56 -6.09 -2.66
C LEU A 39 1.13 -4.84 -3.32
N SER A 40 0.98 -4.75 -4.65
CA SER A 40 1.19 -3.48 -5.36
C SER A 40 0.03 -2.54 -5.10
N PHE A 41 0.34 -1.35 -4.61
CA PHE A 41 -0.63 -0.28 -4.36
C PHE A 41 -0.34 0.92 -5.25
N VAL A 42 -1.40 1.60 -5.68
CA VAL A 42 -1.33 2.97 -6.19
C VAL A 42 -2.14 3.87 -5.30
N ARG A 43 -1.69 5.11 -5.13
CA ARG A 43 -2.42 6.13 -4.39
C ARG A 43 -3.13 7.05 -5.38
N MET A 44 -4.41 7.29 -5.16
CA MET A 44 -5.19 8.29 -5.91
C MET A 44 -5.87 9.19 -4.88
N GLY A 45 -5.40 10.44 -4.77
CA GLY A 45 -5.82 11.36 -3.71
C GLY A 45 -5.53 10.79 -2.32
N ASP A 46 -6.58 10.61 -1.52
CA ASP A 46 -6.55 10.10 -0.15
C ASP A 46 -6.93 8.61 -0.03
N SER A 47 -6.89 7.88 -1.15
CA SER A 47 -7.20 6.44 -1.20
C SER A 47 -6.06 5.63 -1.78
N LEU A 48 -5.92 4.39 -1.29
CA LEU A 48 -5.02 3.38 -1.85
C LEU A 48 -5.83 2.36 -2.64
N TYR A 49 -5.36 1.98 -3.82
CA TYR A 49 -5.99 0.98 -4.67
C TYR A 49 -5.06 -0.19 -4.89
N PHE A 50 -5.63 -1.39 -4.92
CA PHE A 50 -4.93 -2.62 -5.31
C PHE A 50 -5.84 -3.52 -6.13
N HIS A 51 -5.24 -4.34 -7.00
CA HIS A 51 -5.94 -5.36 -7.76
C HIS A 51 -5.66 -6.76 -7.19
N CYS A 52 -6.56 -7.70 -7.44
CA CYS A 52 -6.35 -9.09 -7.08
C CYS A 52 -7.37 -10.07 -7.69
N ALA A 53 -7.21 -11.37 -7.43
CA ALA A 53 -8.24 -12.36 -7.71
C ALA A 53 -9.53 -12.12 -6.88
N ARG A 54 -10.69 -12.42 -7.48
CA ARG A 54 -12.05 -12.23 -6.92
C ARG A 54 -12.39 -13.08 -5.70
N GLN A 55 -11.57 -14.08 -5.38
CA GLN A 55 -11.81 -15.04 -4.30
C GLN A 55 -10.52 -15.35 -3.53
N GLY A 56 -10.66 -16.10 -2.43
CA GLY A 56 -9.59 -16.56 -1.56
C GLY A 56 -9.54 -15.82 -0.22
N ARG A 57 -8.68 -16.32 0.67
CA ARG A 57 -8.59 -15.89 2.09
C ARG A 57 -8.62 -14.38 2.31
N LYS A 58 -7.90 -13.59 1.51
CA LYS A 58 -7.89 -12.12 1.66
C LYS A 58 -9.27 -11.49 1.44
N ILE A 59 -10.04 -11.99 0.47
CA ILE A 59 -11.36 -11.47 0.11
C ILE A 59 -12.37 -11.84 1.18
N GLU A 60 -12.29 -13.07 1.69
CA GLU A 60 -13.09 -13.54 2.82
C GLU A 60 -12.86 -12.66 4.05
N LEU A 61 -11.59 -12.40 4.40
CA LEU A 61 -11.22 -11.56 5.52
C LEU A 61 -11.66 -10.10 5.34
N LEU A 62 -11.47 -9.50 4.16
CA LEU A 62 -11.90 -8.12 3.88
C LEU A 62 -13.42 -7.96 3.96
N ARG A 63 -14.18 -8.96 3.49
CA ARG A 63 -15.65 -8.96 3.59
C ARG A 63 -16.14 -9.15 5.03
N ALA A 64 -15.41 -9.91 5.84
CA ALA A 64 -15.73 -10.10 7.26
C ALA A 64 -15.36 -8.87 8.10
N CYS A 65 -14.21 -8.25 7.83
CA CYS A 65 -13.70 -7.11 8.57
C CYS A 65 -12.84 -6.24 7.62
N PRO A 66 -13.39 -5.13 7.10
CA PRO A 66 -12.75 -4.32 6.07
C PRO A 66 -11.62 -3.43 6.59
N GLN A 67 -11.40 -3.40 7.91
CA GLN A 67 -10.34 -2.59 8.52
C GLN A 67 -8.98 -3.23 8.25
N VAL A 68 -8.08 -2.43 7.70
CA VAL A 68 -6.74 -2.85 7.29
C VAL A 68 -5.67 -1.92 7.82
N CYS A 69 -4.47 -2.45 7.92
CA CYS A 69 -3.25 -1.70 8.18
C CYS A 69 -2.26 -1.97 7.04
N VAL A 70 -1.79 -0.94 6.34
CA VAL A 70 -0.81 -1.08 5.26
C VAL A 70 0.49 -0.44 5.70
N THR A 71 1.58 -1.20 5.60
CA THR A 71 2.94 -0.72 5.89
C THR A 71 3.73 -0.59 4.60
N PHE A 72 4.34 0.57 4.40
CA PHE A 72 5.30 0.84 3.33
C PHE A 72 6.67 1.06 3.94
N VAL A 73 7.70 0.45 3.35
CA VAL A 73 9.10 0.65 3.73
C VAL A 73 9.82 1.23 2.52
N GLY A 74 10.27 2.48 2.65
CA GLY A 74 10.98 3.20 1.58
C GLY A 74 12.48 3.02 1.63
N GLU A 75 13.04 2.84 2.84
CA GLU A 75 14.45 2.55 3.05
C GLU A 75 14.61 1.69 4.31
N ASP A 76 15.57 0.77 4.28
CA ASP A 76 15.99 -0.06 5.42
C ASP A 76 17.47 -0.40 5.28
N ARG A 77 18.34 0.49 5.78
CA ARG A 77 19.79 0.37 5.64
C ARG A 77 20.47 0.38 7.02
N PRO A 78 20.97 -0.78 7.49
CA PRO A 78 21.72 -0.87 8.73
C PRO A 78 23.05 -0.09 8.65
N TYR A 79 23.48 0.48 9.77
CA TYR A 79 24.78 1.11 9.89
C TYR A 79 25.35 0.97 11.32
N PHE A 80 26.68 1.07 11.40
CA PHE A 80 27.42 1.12 12.66
C PHE A 80 28.18 2.45 12.76
N GLN A 81 28.07 3.10 13.91
CA GLN A 81 28.89 4.27 14.25
C GLN A 81 29.70 3.94 15.51
N ALA A 82 31.02 4.00 15.37
CA ALA A 82 31.95 3.77 16.47
C ALA A 82 31.66 4.74 17.64
N PRO A 83 31.87 4.33 18.90
CA PRO A 83 32.42 3.03 19.31
C PRO A 83 31.36 1.91 19.48
N ALA A 84 30.07 2.22 19.57
CA ALA A 84 29.06 1.23 19.97
C ALA A 84 27.61 1.57 19.53
N MET A 85 27.39 2.27 18.41
CA MET A 85 26.05 2.57 17.93
C MET A 85 25.68 1.66 16.74
N TYR A 86 24.77 0.72 16.98
CA TYR A 86 24.11 -0.06 15.93
C TYR A 86 22.76 0.57 15.63
N SER A 87 22.53 0.93 14.38
CA SER A 87 21.27 1.55 13.99
C SER A 87 20.93 1.28 12.54
N THR A 88 19.82 1.87 12.09
CA THR A 88 19.30 1.71 10.75
C THR A 88 18.82 3.08 10.29
N TRP A 89 19.24 3.50 9.09
CA TRP A 89 18.56 4.53 8.33
C TRP A 89 17.31 3.90 7.72
N PHE A 90 16.15 4.44 8.05
CA PHE A 90 14.91 3.84 7.63
C PHE A 90 13.89 4.91 7.29
N GLN A 91 12.95 4.55 6.44
CA GLN A 91 11.76 5.32 6.16
C GLN A 91 10.58 4.37 6.08
N SER A 92 9.52 4.66 6.83
CA SER A 92 8.34 3.82 6.85
C SER A 92 7.07 4.65 6.99
N VAL A 93 6.00 4.18 6.38
CA VAL A 93 4.65 4.70 6.54
C VAL A 93 3.73 3.58 6.98
N ILE A 94 2.84 3.90 7.92
CA ILE A 94 1.72 3.05 8.32
C ILE A 94 0.44 3.81 7.99
N VAL A 95 -0.44 3.15 7.23
CA VAL A 95 -1.79 3.61 6.92
C VAL A 95 -2.78 2.67 7.58
N THR A 96 -3.76 3.21 8.31
CA THR A 96 -4.96 2.45 8.68
C THR A 96 -6.16 3.01 7.94
N GLY A 97 -7.08 2.13 7.57
CA GLY A 97 -8.25 2.53 6.82
C GLY A 97 -9.25 1.42 6.65
N THR A 98 -10.31 1.74 5.92
CA THR A 98 -11.40 0.81 5.61
C THR A 98 -11.40 0.50 4.12
N ALA A 99 -11.41 -0.80 3.80
CA ALA A 99 -11.39 -1.29 2.44
C ALA A 99 -12.81 -1.54 1.89
N ARG A 100 -13.03 -1.21 0.62
CA ARG A 100 -14.23 -1.59 -0.13
C ARG A 100 -13.90 -2.16 -1.49
N GLU A 101 -14.73 -3.07 -1.98
CA GLU A 101 -14.65 -3.56 -3.34
C GLU A 101 -15.12 -2.47 -4.31
N VAL A 102 -14.34 -2.21 -5.36
CA VAL A 102 -14.69 -1.27 -6.43
C VAL A 102 -15.56 -1.99 -7.46
N THR A 103 -16.82 -1.56 -7.56
CA THR A 103 -17.81 -2.18 -8.46
C THR A 103 -18.10 -1.33 -9.70
N GLY A 104 -17.82 -0.02 -9.66
CA GLY A 104 -17.98 0.89 -10.78
C GLY A 104 -16.93 0.62 -11.88
N PRO A 105 -17.33 0.45 -13.16
CA PRO A 105 -16.39 0.10 -14.23
C PRO A 105 -15.37 1.22 -14.51
N GLU A 106 -15.79 2.48 -14.38
CA GLU A 106 -14.92 3.65 -14.58
C GLU A 106 -13.84 3.72 -13.49
N GLU A 107 -14.24 3.74 -12.22
CA GLU A 107 -13.31 3.74 -11.06
C GLU A 107 -12.35 2.55 -11.12
N LYS A 108 -12.87 1.36 -11.48
CA LYS A 108 -12.06 0.15 -11.63
C LYS A 108 -11.01 0.30 -12.71
N THR A 109 -11.38 0.88 -13.85
CA THR A 109 -10.47 1.10 -14.98
C THR A 109 -9.40 2.14 -14.64
N GLU A 110 -9.78 3.22 -13.97
CA GLU A 110 -8.86 4.27 -13.53
C GLU A 110 -7.83 3.72 -12.53
N ALA A 111 -8.28 2.97 -11.52
CA ALA A 111 -7.38 2.34 -10.56
C ALA A 111 -6.39 1.35 -11.21
N LEU A 112 -6.85 0.52 -12.16
CA LEU A 112 -5.98 -0.39 -12.90
C LEU A 112 -4.99 0.36 -13.78
N ARG A 113 -5.43 1.43 -14.44
CA ARG A 113 -4.55 2.31 -15.24
C ARG A 113 -3.46 2.89 -14.36
N ALA A 114 -3.82 3.50 -13.24
CA ALA A 114 -2.88 4.11 -12.31
C ALA A 114 -1.88 3.08 -11.75
N LEU A 115 -2.31 1.85 -11.45
CA LEU A 115 -1.41 0.76 -11.07
C LEU A 115 -0.40 0.43 -12.18
N CYS A 116 -0.85 0.29 -13.42
CA CYS A 116 0.02 0.00 -14.56
C CYS A 116 0.98 1.16 -14.86
N GLU A 117 0.51 2.40 -14.80
CA GLU A 117 1.34 3.61 -15.00
C GLU A 117 2.43 3.71 -13.93
N LYS A 118 2.11 3.37 -12.67
CA LYS A 118 3.08 3.37 -11.58
C LYS A 118 4.19 2.34 -11.76
N VAL A 119 3.87 1.14 -12.25
CA VAL A 119 4.81 0.01 -12.27
C VAL A 119 5.51 -0.17 -13.62
N THR A 120 4.82 0.13 -14.72
CA THR A 120 5.29 -0.07 -16.10
C THR A 120 4.87 1.10 -17.01
N PRO A 121 5.32 2.34 -16.71
CA PRO A 121 4.89 3.54 -17.45
C PRO A 121 5.19 3.46 -18.96
N ASP A 122 6.30 2.83 -19.33
CA ASP A 122 6.74 2.74 -20.73
C ASP A 122 5.94 1.73 -21.57
N HIS A 123 5.02 0.96 -20.96
CA HIS A 123 4.26 -0.11 -21.61
C HIS A 123 2.75 0.16 -21.71
N MET A 124 2.31 1.40 -21.50
CA MET A 124 0.90 1.75 -21.46
C MET A 124 0.16 1.61 -22.80
N GLY A 125 0.88 1.48 -23.93
CA GLY A 125 0.28 1.22 -25.23
C GLY A 125 -0.53 -0.08 -25.30
N ALA A 126 -0.25 -1.06 -24.44
CA ALA A 126 -0.96 -2.33 -24.37
C ALA A 126 -2.10 -2.36 -23.33
N PHE A 127 -2.32 -1.27 -22.57
CA PHE A 127 -3.26 -1.25 -21.45
C PHE A 127 -4.70 -1.58 -21.86
N GLY A 128 -5.17 -1.04 -22.99
CA GLY A 128 -6.53 -1.27 -23.48
C GLY A 128 -6.83 -2.76 -23.69
N GLN A 129 -5.93 -3.47 -24.37
CA GLN A 129 -6.07 -4.92 -24.61
C GLN A 129 -6.03 -5.71 -23.28
N ALA A 130 -5.06 -5.41 -22.41
CA ALA A 130 -4.93 -6.09 -21.12
C ALA A 130 -6.18 -5.91 -20.25
N LEU A 131 -6.79 -4.72 -20.30
CA LEU A 131 -8.04 -4.43 -19.61
C LEU A 131 -9.16 -5.32 -20.16
N GLU A 132 -9.38 -5.35 -21.48
CA GLU A 132 -10.42 -6.18 -22.12
C GLU A 132 -10.27 -7.67 -21.74
N ASP A 133 -9.05 -8.19 -21.77
CA ASP A 133 -8.77 -9.60 -21.51
C ASP A 133 -8.98 -10.00 -20.03
N SER A 134 -8.68 -9.09 -19.10
CA SER A 134 -8.55 -9.43 -17.67
C SER A 134 -9.60 -8.79 -16.76
N LEU A 135 -10.40 -7.83 -17.24
CA LEU A 135 -11.32 -7.05 -16.41
C LEU A 135 -12.37 -7.92 -15.70
N SER A 136 -12.84 -8.98 -16.36
CA SER A 136 -13.89 -9.89 -15.84
C SER A 136 -13.42 -10.76 -14.67
N VAL A 137 -12.11 -11.05 -14.61
CA VAL A 137 -11.49 -11.93 -13.59
C VAL A 137 -10.74 -11.16 -12.51
N THR A 138 -10.53 -9.86 -12.71
CA THR A 138 -9.81 -8.99 -11.77
C THR A 138 -10.78 -8.31 -10.80
N ALA A 139 -10.53 -8.40 -9.50
CA ALA A 139 -11.13 -7.53 -8.48
C ALA A 139 -10.23 -6.33 -8.20
N VAL A 140 -10.83 -5.19 -7.90
CA VAL A 140 -10.13 -3.98 -7.45
C VAL A 140 -10.75 -3.57 -6.12
N TRP A 141 -9.90 -3.13 -5.20
CA TRP A 141 -10.30 -2.67 -3.88
C TRP A 141 -9.69 -1.30 -3.62
N GLU A 142 -10.49 -0.43 -3.04
CA GLU A 142 -10.08 0.85 -2.50
C GLU A 142 -9.89 0.70 -0.99
N ILE A 143 -8.89 1.37 -0.42
CA ILE A 143 -8.74 1.63 1.00
C ILE A 143 -8.80 3.13 1.20
N GLN A 144 -9.88 3.61 1.83
CA GLN A 144 -9.96 4.99 2.28
C GLN A 144 -8.98 5.17 3.44
N MET A 145 -8.00 6.07 3.30
CA MET A 145 -7.04 6.32 4.37
C MET A 145 -7.69 7.09 5.50
N GLU A 146 -7.73 6.52 6.71
CA GLU A 146 -8.30 7.15 7.91
C GLU A 146 -7.19 7.78 8.78
N ASP A 147 -6.08 7.05 8.97
CA ASP A 147 -4.89 7.56 9.65
C ASP A 147 -3.64 7.23 8.84
N ILE A 148 -2.68 8.15 8.87
CA ILE A 148 -1.38 7.99 8.23
C ILE A 148 -0.30 8.47 9.19
N SER A 149 0.67 7.61 9.45
CA SER A 149 1.82 7.95 10.28
C SER A 149 3.11 7.58 9.56
N ALA A 150 4.03 8.53 9.52
CA ALA A 150 5.34 8.36 8.92
C ALA A 150 6.43 8.50 9.95
N LYS A 151 7.48 7.69 9.77
CA LYS A 151 8.64 7.69 10.63
C LYS A 151 9.89 7.50 9.79
N ALA A 152 10.89 8.33 10.04
CA ALA A 152 12.16 8.22 9.36
C ALA A 152 13.35 8.45 10.29
N LYS A 153 14.46 7.85 9.92
CA LYS A 153 15.80 8.22 10.35
C LYS A 153 16.62 8.36 9.06
N LEU A 154 16.97 9.59 8.71
CA LEU A 154 17.65 9.92 7.46
C LEU A 154 19.14 10.05 7.69
N GLU A 155 19.94 9.56 6.74
CA GLU A 155 21.37 9.86 6.70
C GLU A 155 21.56 11.39 6.54
N ALA A 156 22.51 11.94 7.28
CA ALA A 156 22.80 13.38 7.29
C ALA A 156 23.70 13.78 6.11
#